data_AF-A0A957NAV2-F1
#
_entry.id   AF-A0A957NAV2-F1
#
_cell.length_a   1.000
_cell.length_b   1.000
_cell.length_c   1.000
_cell.angle_alpha   90.00
_cell.angle_beta   90.00
_cell.angle_gamma   90.00
#
_symmetry.space_group_name_H-M   'P 1'
#
loop_
_entity.id
_entity.type
_entity.pdbx_description
1 polymer ?
#
loop_
_entity_poly.entity_id
_entity_poly.type
_entity_poly.pdbx_seq_one_letter_code
_entity_poly.pdbx_strand_id
1 'polypeptide(L)'
;LAARCAVVETAPIPRQASGRFVCEIYPHPALVSLFDLERTLKYKGRQGRGYPQRWAALDMYRRLLATLSTMDPPVRDGLDDLLAPDVTTLRGKAFKRVEDKLDAVTCAYVAAYLWHHGPARTRVYGDVAGGHILVPLTPRMMQRLRG
;
A
#
# COMPACT_ATOMS: atom_id res chain seq x y z
N LEU A 1 -8.52 -2.99 -21.01
CA LEU A 1 -8.80 -3.87 -19.84
C LEU A 1 -10.23 -3.70 -19.34
N ALA A 2 -10.67 -2.46 -19.07
CA ALA A 2 -11.98 -2.11 -18.52
C ALA A 2 -13.19 -2.75 -19.24
N ALA A 3 -13.32 -2.52 -20.55
CA ALA A 3 -14.43 -3.05 -21.35
C ALA A 3 -14.47 -4.59 -21.45
N ARG A 4 -13.32 -5.27 -21.32
CA ARG A 4 -13.23 -6.73 -21.44
C ARG A 4 -13.53 -7.46 -20.13
N CYS A 5 -13.35 -6.80 -18.98
CA CYS A 5 -13.51 -7.39 -17.66
C CYS A 5 -14.76 -6.89 -16.90
N ALA A 6 -15.57 -6.03 -17.56
CA ALA A 6 -16.68 -5.31 -16.95
C ALA A 6 -16.24 -4.58 -15.67
N VAL A 7 -15.09 -3.89 -15.72
CA VAL A 7 -14.58 -3.07 -14.61
C VAL A 7 -14.68 -1.59 -14.94
N VAL A 8 -15.02 -0.80 -13.93
CA VAL A 8 -15.10 0.66 -13.99
C VAL A 8 -13.81 1.24 -13.43
N GLU A 9 -13.14 2.05 -14.24
CA GLU A 9 -12.03 2.87 -13.75
C GLU A 9 -12.61 4.13 -13.11
N THR A 10 -12.25 4.39 -11.86
CA THR A 10 -12.79 5.53 -11.10
C THR A 10 -11.75 6.04 -10.11
N ALA A 11 -11.68 7.37 -10.01
CA ALA A 11 -10.81 8.06 -9.09
C ALA A 11 -11.56 9.28 -8.53
N PRO A 12 -12.04 9.23 -7.27
CA PRO A 12 -11.88 8.16 -6.26
C PRO A 12 -12.80 6.95 -6.49
N ILE A 13 -12.61 5.88 -5.71
CA ILE A 13 -13.56 4.76 -5.62
C ILE A 13 -14.77 5.16 -4.76
N PRO A 14 -16.02 4.96 -5.24
CA PRO A 14 -17.21 5.22 -4.43
C PRO A 14 -17.28 4.33 -3.19
N ARG A 15 -17.77 4.87 -2.06
CA ARG A 15 -17.85 4.16 -0.78
C ARG A 15 -18.77 2.95 -0.89
N GLN A 16 -18.23 1.76 -0.65
CA GLN A 16 -18.95 0.48 -0.56
C GLN A 16 -19.90 0.20 -1.72
N ALA A 17 -19.63 0.78 -2.90
CA ALA A 17 -20.47 0.59 -4.06
C ALA A 17 -20.34 -0.83 -4.62
N SER A 18 -21.44 -1.34 -5.18
CA SER A 18 -21.43 -2.57 -5.96
C SER A 18 -20.77 -2.32 -7.32
N GLY A 19 -20.13 -3.36 -7.85
CA GLY A 19 -19.44 -3.32 -9.13
C GLY A 19 -18.01 -3.82 -9.04
N ARG A 20 -17.32 -3.82 -10.16
CA ARG A 20 -15.89 -4.13 -10.24
C ARG A 20 -15.16 -2.84 -10.55
N PHE A 21 -14.21 -2.46 -9.71
CA PHE A 21 -13.45 -1.24 -9.87
C PHE A 21 -11.98 -1.57 -10.14
N VAL A 22 -11.35 -0.72 -10.93
CA VAL A 22 -9.89 -0.71 -11.09
C VAL A 22 -9.37 0.67 -10.71
N CYS A 23 -8.24 0.69 -10.02
CA CYS A 23 -7.53 1.90 -9.66
C CYS A 23 -6.03 1.63 -9.67
N GLU A 24 -5.23 2.68 -9.81
CA GLU A 24 -3.79 2.60 -9.67
C GLU A 24 -3.35 3.10 -8.28
N ILE A 25 -2.47 2.32 -7.67
CA ILE A 25 -1.93 2.54 -6.32
C ILE A 25 -0.41 2.55 -6.42
N TYR A 26 0.20 3.53 -5.77
CA TYR A 26 1.64 3.56 -5.59
C TYR A 26 1.98 3.23 -4.13
N PRO A 27 2.68 2.12 -3.83
CA PRO A 27 2.90 1.70 -2.44
C PRO A 27 3.60 2.74 -1.58
N HIS A 28 4.59 3.47 -2.10
CA HIS A 28 5.37 4.43 -1.31
C HIS A 28 4.53 5.50 -0.59
N PRO A 29 3.67 6.30 -1.26
CA PRO A 29 2.79 7.24 -0.58
C PRO A 29 1.71 6.56 0.27
N ALA A 30 1.24 5.37 -0.13
CA ALA A 30 0.27 4.62 0.67
C ALA A 30 0.84 4.23 2.04
N LEU A 31 2.07 3.70 2.09
CA LEU A 31 2.75 3.36 3.34
C LEU A 31 2.99 4.58 4.22
N VAL A 32 3.40 5.70 3.62
CA VAL A 32 3.57 6.97 4.35
C VAL A 32 2.26 7.38 5.02
N SER A 33 1.15 7.29 4.31
CA SER A 33 -0.16 7.71 4.80
C SER A 33 -0.77 6.76 5.83
N LEU A 34 -0.71 5.45 5.56
CA LEU A 34 -1.28 4.41 6.43
C LEU A 34 -0.58 4.37 7.78
N PHE A 35 0.75 4.50 7.79
CA PHE A 35 1.57 4.28 8.98
C PHE A 35 2.18 5.56 9.56
N ASP A 36 1.70 6.73 9.12
CA ASP A 36 2.19 8.05 9.52
C ASP A 36 3.73 8.19 9.46
N LEU A 37 4.33 7.71 8.38
CA LEU A 37 5.77 7.79 8.22
C LEU A 37 6.18 9.23 7.84
N GLU A 38 7.36 9.66 8.29
CA GLU A 38 7.92 10.94 7.85
C GLU A 38 8.40 10.87 6.39
N ARG A 39 8.92 9.71 5.97
CA ARG A 39 9.54 9.49 4.66
C ARG A 39 9.28 8.07 4.16
N THR A 40 9.50 7.87 2.86
CA THR A 40 9.35 6.55 2.22
C THR A 40 10.38 5.54 2.70
N LEU A 41 9.95 4.29 2.90
CA LEU A 41 10.83 3.16 3.18
C LEU A 41 11.77 2.87 2.01
N LYS A 42 13.05 2.61 2.30
CA LYS A 42 14.11 2.40 1.29
C LYS A 42 14.36 0.92 0.99
N TYR A 43 13.32 0.15 0.70
CA TYR A 43 13.41 -1.31 0.49
C TYR A 43 13.72 -1.70 -0.98
N LYS A 44 13.18 -0.94 -1.95
CA LYS A 44 13.42 -1.12 -3.39
C LYS A 44 14.91 -0.98 -3.75
N GLY A 45 15.39 -1.75 -4.73
CA GLY A 45 16.76 -1.60 -5.26
C GLY A 45 16.95 -0.26 -5.97
N ARG A 46 18.07 0.44 -5.69
CA ARG A 46 18.49 1.67 -6.38
C ARG A 46 20.00 1.79 -6.31
N GLN A 47 20.63 2.47 -7.27
CA GLN A 47 22.07 2.77 -7.23
C GLN A 47 22.44 3.42 -5.88
N GLY A 48 23.56 2.98 -5.29
CA GLY A 48 24.03 3.44 -3.98
C GLY A 48 23.30 2.81 -2.78
N ARG A 49 22.32 1.92 -2.99
CA ARG A 49 21.57 1.27 -1.90
C ARG A 49 22.01 -0.17 -1.68
N GLY A 50 22.89 -0.36 -0.69
CA GLY A 50 23.35 -1.67 -0.25
C GLY A 50 22.27 -2.49 0.47
N TYR A 51 22.52 -3.79 0.61
CA TYR A 51 21.55 -4.68 1.24
C TYR A 51 21.23 -4.38 2.72
N PRO A 52 22.17 -3.99 3.61
CA PRO A 52 21.84 -3.70 5.01
C PRO A 52 20.73 -2.65 5.17
N GLN A 53 20.81 -1.58 4.38
CA GLN A 53 19.75 -0.55 4.34
C GLN A 53 18.42 -1.11 3.85
N ARG A 54 18.45 -2.00 2.85
CA ARG A 54 17.24 -2.60 2.28
C ARG A 54 16.60 -3.61 3.23
N TRP A 55 17.38 -4.40 3.96
CA TRP A 55 16.85 -5.30 4.99
C TRP A 55 16.19 -4.53 6.10
N ALA A 56 16.83 -3.48 6.62
CA ALA A 56 16.24 -2.64 7.67
C ALA A 56 14.90 -2.05 7.22
N ALA A 57 14.83 -1.54 5.98
CA ALA A 57 13.58 -1.02 5.42
C ALA A 57 12.53 -2.12 5.17
N LEU A 58 12.93 -3.30 4.72
CA LEU A 58 12.03 -4.43 4.47
C LEU A 58 11.49 -5.01 5.79
N ASP A 59 12.31 -5.10 6.83
CA ASP A 59 11.88 -5.54 8.17
C ASP A 59 10.87 -4.56 8.77
N MET A 60 11.15 -3.26 8.68
CA MET A 60 10.20 -2.22 9.07
C MET A 60 8.88 -2.35 8.31
N TYR A 61 8.94 -2.56 6.99
CA TYR A 61 7.74 -2.74 6.16
C TYR A 61 6.89 -3.93 6.66
N ARG A 62 7.52 -5.08 6.95
CA ARG A 62 6.81 -6.26 7.47
C ARG A 62 6.14 -6.00 8.81
N ARG A 63 6.84 -5.34 9.74
CA ARG A 63 6.30 -4.96 11.05
C ARG A 63 5.11 -4.02 10.93
N LEU A 64 5.19 -3.03 10.02
CA LEU A 64 4.07 -2.13 9.74
C LEU A 64 2.87 -2.90 9.19
N LEU A 65 3.06 -3.82 8.24
CA LEU A 65 1.95 -4.63 7.72
C LEU A 65 1.32 -5.54 8.78
N ALA A 66 2.09 -6.01 9.77
CA ALA A 66 1.53 -6.76 10.89
C ALA A 66 0.54 -5.93 11.74
N THR A 67 0.67 -4.60 11.76
CA THR A 67 -0.27 -3.71 12.48
C THR A 67 -1.63 -3.58 11.81
N LEU A 68 -1.79 -4.04 10.56
CA LEU A 68 -3.06 -4.00 9.82
C LEU A 68 -4.19 -4.77 10.53
N SER A 69 -3.85 -5.71 11.42
CA SER A 69 -4.83 -6.42 12.27
C SER A 69 -5.59 -5.50 13.24
N THR A 70 -5.02 -4.33 13.54
CA THR A 70 -5.59 -3.33 14.45
C THR A 70 -6.07 -2.06 13.74
N MET A 71 -5.89 -1.98 12.41
CA MET A 71 -6.33 -0.84 11.63
C MET A 71 -7.84 -0.90 11.34
N ASP A 72 -8.37 0.15 10.73
CA ASP A 72 -9.76 0.26 10.31
C ASP A 72 -9.85 0.44 8.78
N PRO A 73 -10.29 -0.57 8.01
CA PRO A 73 -10.73 -1.89 8.46
C PRO A 73 -9.54 -2.80 8.88
N PRO A 74 -9.77 -3.78 9.78
CA PRO A 74 -8.73 -4.70 10.23
C PRO A 74 -8.55 -5.88 9.27
N VAL A 75 -7.31 -6.35 9.11
CA VAL A 75 -7.01 -7.62 8.44
C VAL A 75 -6.95 -8.74 9.48
N ARG A 76 -7.93 -9.64 9.47
CA ARG A 76 -8.09 -10.65 10.53
C ARG A 76 -7.16 -11.86 10.38
N ASP A 77 -6.83 -12.23 9.15
CA ASP A 77 -6.10 -13.46 8.84
C ASP A 77 -5.03 -13.23 7.76
N GLY A 78 -4.04 -14.11 7.69
CA GLY A 78 -3.06 -14.17 6.60
C GLY A 78 -1.87 -13.22 6.71
N LEU A 79 -1.70 -12.54 7.86
CA LEU A 79 -0.53 -11.68 8.11
C LEU A 79 0.66 -12.41 8.73
N ASP A 80 0.46 -13.57 9.35
CA ASP A 80 1.52 -14.30 10.08
C ASP A 80 2.70 -14.67 9.18
N ASP A 81 2.40 -15.08 7.95
CA ASP A 81 3.39 -15.42 6.92
C ASP A 81 4.24 -14.23 6.45
N LEU A 82 3.89 -13.00 6.85
CA LEU A 82 4.71 -11.83 6.56
C LEU A 82 5.94 -11.79 7.48
N LEU A 83 5.92 -12.47 8.63
CA LEU A 83 6.99 -12.46 9.64
C LEU A 83 8.03 -13.59 9.49
N ALA A 84 7.90 -14.47 8.49
CA ALA A 84 8.57 -15.78 8.51
C ALA A 84 9.89 -16.01 7.70
N PRO A 85 10.63 -14.99 7.20
CA PRO A 85 12.09 -15.20 7.20
C PRO A 85 12.92 -14.05 7.81
N ASP A 86 14.12 -14.39 8.32
CA ASP A 86 15.15 -13.39 8.64
C ASP A 86 15.54 -12.65 7.35
N VAL A 87 15.21 -11.35 7.29
CA VAL A 87 15.48 -10.52 6.11
C VAL A 87 16.96 -10.46 5.76
N THR A 88 17.86 -10.60 6.75
CA THR A 88 19.29 -10.41 6.56
C THR A 88 19.95 -11.50 5.73
N THR A 89 19.25 -12.63 5.54
CA THR A 89 19.65 -13.73 4.66
C THR A 89 19.20 -13.51 3.20
N LEU A 90 18.25 -12.61 2.96
CA LEU A 90 17.62 -12.46 1.65
C LEU A 90 18.50 -11.69 0.67
N ARG A 91 18.66 -12.22 -0.54
CA ARG A 91 19.38 -11.60 -1.67
C ARG A 91 18.65 -11.86 -2.98
N GLY A 92 18.96 -11.07 -4.00
CA GLY A 92 18.55 -11.30 -5.39
C GLY A 92 17.06 -11.63 -5.54
N LYS A 93 16.76 -12.78 -6.15
CA LYS A 93 15.38 -13.25 -6.38
C LYS A 93 14.61 -13.51 -5.08
N ALA A 94 15.27 -13.99 -4.03
CA ALA A 94 14.61 -14.26 -2.73
C ALA A 94 14.16 -12.95 -2.06
N PHE A 95 15.03 -11.92 -2.07
CA PHE A 95 14.65 -10.58 -1.60
C PHE A 95 13.48 -10.04 -2.42
N LYS A 96 13.57 -10.12 -3.76
CA LYS A 96 12.52 -9.63 -4.66
C LYS A 96 11.17 -10.31 -4.42
N ARG A 97 11.15 -11.62 -4.15
CA ARG A 97 9.91 -12.35 -3.86
C ARG A 97 9.22 -11.84 -2.59
N VAL A 98 9.99 -11.55 -1.54
CA VAL A 98 9.43 -10.98 -0.31
C VAL A 98 8.96 -9.55 -0.56
N GLU A 99 9.75 -8.73 -1.25
CA GLU A 99 9.38 -7.38 -1.66
C GLU A 99 8.04 -7.36 -2.42
N ASP A 100 7.91 -8.18 -3.47
CA ASP A 100 6.70 -8.25 -4.29
C ASP A 100 5.49 -8.77 -3.48
N LYS A 101 5.70 -9.69 -2.51
CA LYS A 101 4.63 -10.15 -1.60
C LYS A 101 4.11 -9.02 -0.71
N LEU A 102 5.00 -8.22 -0.12
CA LEU A 102 4.60 -7.09 0.73
C LEU A 102 3.87 -6.01 -0.09
N ASP A 103 4.35 -5.73 -1.30
CA ASP A 103 3.67 -4.79 -2.20
C ASP A 103 2.29 -5.30 -2.62
N ALA A 104 2.14 -6.59 -2.90
CA ALA A 104 0.84 -7.17 -3.22
C ALA A 104 -0.17 -7.04 -2.06
N VAL A 105 0.26 -7.32 -0.82
CA VAL A 105 -0.58 -7.14 0.38
C VAL A 105 -0.96 -5.67 0.56
N THR A 106 -0.01 -4.74 0.40
CA THR A 106 -0.28 -3.31 0.47
C THR A 106 -1.28 -2.88 -0.58
N CYS A 107 -1.11 -3.28 -1.84
CA CYS A 107 -2.05 -2.95 -2.92
C CYS A 107 -3.46 -3.48 -2.62
N ALA A 108 -3.58 -4.73 -2.16
CA ALA A 108 -4.87 -5.31 -1.79
C ALA A 108 -5.52 -4.57 -0.61
N TYR A 109 -4.76 -4.29 0.45
CA TYR A 109 -5.27 -3.56 1.61
C TYR A 109 -5.71 -2.14 1.25
N VAL A 110 -4.91 -1.43 0.46
CA VAL A 110 -5.25 -0.07 0.02
C VAL A 110 -6.54 -0.07 -0.81
N ALA A 111 -6.69 -1.00 -1.76
CA ALA A 111 -7.93 -1.12 -2.52
C ALA A 111 -9.15 -1.36 -1.60
N ALA A 112 -9.02 -2.26 -0.62
CA ALA A 112 -10.07 -2.53 0.37
C ALA A 112 -10.37 -1.29 1.25
N TYR A 113 -9.33 -0.57 1.69
CA TYR A 113 -9.45 0.66 2.47
C TYR A 113 -10.21 1.74 1.71
N LEU A 114 -9.84 1.97 0.45
CA LEU A 114 -10.45 2.97 -0.43
C LEU A 114 -11.91 2.63 -0.71
N TRP A 115 -12.24 1.35 -0.94
CA TRP A 115 -13.63 0.93 -1.08
C TRP A 115 -14.43 1.07 0.21
N HIS A 116 -13.85 0.68 1.36
CA HIS A 116 -14.53 0.71 2.65
C HIS A 116 -14.91 2.13 3.11
N HIS A 117 -13.97 3.07 2.96
CA HIS A 117 -14.12 4.45 3.41
C HIS A 117 -14.56 5.43 2.32
N GLY A 118 -14.27 5.12 1.06
CA GLY A 118 -14.63 5.91 -0.11
C GLY A 118 -13.89 7.26 -0.23
N PRO A 119 -14.50 8.23 -0.92
CA PRO A 119 -13.86 9.51 -1.26
C PRO A 119 -13.38 10.31 -0.03
N ALA A 120 -14.07 10.20 1.10
CA ALA A 120 -13.74 10.94 2.32
C ALA A 120 -12.37 10.60 2.91
N ARG A 121 -11.81 9.43 2.57
CA ARG A 121 -10.51 8.93 3.07
C ARG A 121 -9.57 8.59 1.92
N THR A 122 -9.72 9.28 0.80
CA THR A 122 -8.92 9.09 -0.40
C THR A 122 -8.29 10.41 -0.82
N ARG A 123 -6.99 10.41 -1.09
CA ARG A 123 -6.34 11.44 -1.89
C ARG A 123 -6.16 10.91 -3.30
N VAL A 124 -6.61 11.68 -4.28
CA VAL A 124 -6.37 11.41 -5.70
C VAL A 124 -5.27 12.37 -6.18
N TYR A 125 -4.28 11.84 -6.88
CA TYR A 125 -3.33 12.62 -7.68
C TYR A 125 -3.58 12.31 -9.15
N GLY A 126 -3.81 13.33 -9.97
CA GLY A 126 -4.23 13.16 -11.37
C GLY A 126 -5.73 12.91 -11.51
N ASP A 127 -6.13 12.32 -12.64
CA ASP A 127 -7.53 12.01 -12.97
C ASP A 127 -7.60 10.82 -13.95
N VAL A 128 -8.82 10.38 -14.29
CA VAL A 128 -9.01 9.21 -15.19
C VAL A 128 -8.48 9.47 -16.61
N ALA A 129 -8.47 10.72 -17.09
CA ALA A 129 -8.03 11.04 -18.44
C ALA A 129 -6.50 11.09 -18.56
N GLY A 130 -5.82 11.65 -17.55
CA GLY A 130 -4.37 11.80 -17.49
C GLY A 130 -3.62 10.69 -16.76
N GLY A 131 -4.35 9.74 -16.16
CA GLY A 131 -3.80 8.76 -15.22
C GLY A 131 -3.86 9.28 -13.79
N HIS A 132 -4.10 8.37 -12.84
CA HIS A 132 -4.34 8.73 -11.46
C HIS A 132 -3.63 7.79 -10.48
N ILE A 133 -3.31 8.28 -9.30
CA ILE A 133 -2.84 7.47 -8.18
C ILE A 133 -3.74 7.76 -6.98
N LEU A 134 -4.34 6.71 -6.42
CA LEU A 134 -5.10 6.81 -5.17
C LEU A 134 -4.19 6.51 -3.98
N VAL A 135 -4.27 7.37 -2.97
CA VAL A 135 -3.56 7.24 -1.71
C VAL A 135 -4.59 7.23 -0.58
N PRO A 136 -4.61 6.19 0.30
CA PRO A 136 -5.53 6.17 1.44
C PRO A 136 -5.15 7.29 2.40
N LEU A 137 -6.10 7.87 3.13
CA LEU A 137 -5.86 8.88 4.16
C LEU A 137 -6.39 8.39 5.50
N THR A 138 -5.50 8.18 6.47
CA THR A 138 -5.88 7.91 7.87
C THR A 138 -6.38 9.20 8.56
N PRO A 139 -7.10 9.12 9.70
CA PRO A 139 -7.53 10.34 10.40
C PRO A 139 -6.32 11.18 10.81
N ARG A 140 -5.27 10.50 11.28
CA ARG A 140 -3.99 11.11 11.67
C ARG A 140 -3.29 11.77 10.50
N MET A 141 -3.21 11.13 9.33
CA MET A 141 -2.61 11.76 8.15
C MET A 141 -3.41 12.98 7.68
N MET A 142 -4.75 12.93 7.74
CA MET A 142 -5.58 14.09 7.41
C MET A 142 -5.33 15.27 8.35
N GLN A 143 -5.14 15.02 9.65
CA GLN A 143 -4.76 16.06 10.61
C GLN A 143 -3.39 16.66 10.24
N ARG A 144 -2.40 15.82 9.97
CA ARG A 144 -1.05 16.26 9.59
C ARG A 144 -1.03 17.14 8.33
N LEU A 145 -1.91 16.85 7.37
CA LEU A 145 -2.03 17.63 6.13
C LEU A 145 -2.75 18.98 6.30
N ARG A 146 -3.42 19.20 7.44
CA ARG A 146 -4.15 20.45 7.73
C ARG A 146 -3.31 21.52 8.43
N GLY A 147 -2.15 21.15 8.99
CA GLY A 147 -1.31 22.04 9.80
C GLY A 147 -1.61 21.91 11.28
#